data_AF-A0A354I1H0-F1
#
_entry.id   AF-A0A354I1H0-F1
#
_cell.length_a   1.000
_cell.length_b   1.000
_cell.length_c   1.000
_cell.angle_alpha   90.00
_cell.angle_beta   90.00
_cell.angle_gamma   90.00
#
_symmetry.space_group_name_H-M   'P 1'
#
loop_
_entity.id
_entity.type
_entity.pdbx_description
1 polymer ?
#
loop_
_entity_poly.entity_id
_entity_poly.type
_entity_poly.pdbx_seq_one_letter_code
_entity_poly.pdbx_strand_id
1 'polypeptide(L)'
;MIQGKAMKNKILMFLSGVGCVLAFVACGDSSSRVAGRLSEAESAIAANDVDAALHLCRAVNDCRSDSQMAVSELGRLSILYMQLSDRTDDTDNVDLAVDCYRQAFAVNPDSARAFYSSLPRDDDKYVMMLATIAGTLDNPPSLTEEEPDSLSLEF
;
A
#
# COMPACT_ATOMS: atom_id res chain seq x y z
N MET A 1 50.87 2.95 51.11
CA MET A 1 51.80 3.03 49.97
C MET A 1 52.38 1.64 49.75
N ILE A 2 51.85 0.94 48.73
CA ILE A 2 52.49 -0.05 47.83
C ILE A 2 53.36 -1.17 48.43
N GLN A 3 52.82 -2.39 48.45
CA GLN A 3 53.44 -3.68 48.06
C GLN A 3 52.27 -4.68 47.95
N GLY A 4 52.09 -5.57 46.97
CA GLY A 4 52.94 -6.05 45.90
C GLY A 4 52.41 -7.42 45.47
N LYS A 5 51.94 -7.49 44.22
CA LYS A 5 52.18 -8.60 43.28
C LYS A 5 51.59 -10.01 43.56
N ALA A 6 50.49 -10.27 42.86
CA ALA A 6 50.23 -11.38 41.93
C ALA A 6 50.65 -12.83 42.28
N MET A 7 49.65 -13.72 42.26
CA MET A 7 49.76 -15.13 41.86
C MET A 7 48.51 -15.48 41.03
N LYS A 8 48.65 -15.56 39.70
CA LYS A 8 48.98 -16.74 38.88
C LYS A 8 47.75 -17.60 38.54
N ASN A 9 47.65 -17.88 37.24
CA ASN A 9 46.96 -19.02 36.61
C ASN A 9 45.43 -18.92 36.52
N LYS A 10 44.75 -19.33 35.46
CA LYS A 10 45.09 -20.05 34.22
C LYS A 10 43.81 -20.05 33.35
N ILE A 11 43.95 -20.41 32.08
CA ILE A 11 42.90 -20.85 31.12
C ILE A 11 42.26 -19.68 30.34
N LEU A 12 42.65 -19.36 29.10
CA LEU A 12 42.77 -20.15 27.84
C LEU A 12 41.46 -20.10 27.03
N MET A 13 41.62 -19.61 25.78
CA MET A 13 40.78 -19.84 24.58
C MET A 13 39.40 -19.15 24.55
N PHE A 14 38.92 -18.52 23.47
CA PHE A 14 39.13 -18.76 22.05
C PHE A 14 39.19 -17.45 21.24
N LEU A 15 40.08 -17.46 20.25
CA LEU A 15 40.10 -16.58 19.09
C LEU A 15 38.90 -16.90 18.17
N SER A 16 38.55 -15.92 17.33
CA SER A 16 37.82 -16.06 16.06
C SER A 16 36.31 -15.85 16.12
N GLY A 17 35.90 -14.72 15.54
CA GLY A 17 34.52 -14.38 15.26
C GLY A 17 34.39 -12.88 15.08
N VAL A 18 35.02 -12.36 14.02
CA VAL A 18 34.86 -10.98 13.55
C VAL A 18 33.39 -10.58 13.64
N GLY A 19 33.13 -9.59 14.48
CA GLY A 19 31.82 -9.02 14.69
C GLY A 19 31.32 -8.38 13.40
N CYS A 20 30.46 -9.09 12.68
CA CYS A 20 29.45 -8.45 11.86
C CYS A 20 28.28 -8.07 12.77
N VAL A 21 28.47 -6.99 13.53
CA VAL A 21 27.36 -6.18 13.98
C VAL A 21 26.75 -5.59 12.72
N LEU A 22 25.81 -6.31 12.11
CA LEU A 22 24.88 -5.71 11.16
C LEU A 22 23.95 -4.83 11.99
N ALA A 23 24.42 -3.62 12.24
CA ALA A 23 23.54 -2.50 12.48
C ALA A 23 22.75 -2.30 11.19
N PHE A 24 21.62 -3.01 11.04
CA PHE A 24 20.55 -2.52 10.19
C PHE A 24 20.00 -1.28 10.89
N VAL A 25 20.61 -0.15 10.53
CA VAL A 25 20.14 1.18 10.88
C VAL A 25 18.73 1.32 10.33
N ALA A 26 17.78 1.42 11.25
CA ALA A 26 16.54 2.19 11.21
C ALA A 26 16.10 2.68 9.82
N CYS A 27 15.35 1.83 9.11
CA CYS A 27 14.45 2.25 8.03
C CYS A 27 12.99 1.90 8.38
N GLY A 28 12.65 1.90 9.68
CA GLY A 28 11.37 1.40 10.20
C GLY A 28 10.39 2.47 10.66
N ASP A 29 10.79 3.75 10.69
CA ASP A 29 9.98 4.79 11.31
C ASP A 29 8.79 5.22 10.44
N SER A 30 8.99 5.45 9.14
CA SER A 30 7.90 5.85 8.23
C SER A 30 6.93 4.71 7.90
N SER A 31 7.41 3.51 7.58
CA SER A 31 6.53 2.36 7.27
C SER A 31 5.70 1.92 8.48
N SER A 32 6.27 1.89 9.70
CA SER A 32 5.48 1.56 10.89
C SER A 32 4.42 2.62 11.20
N ARG A 33 4.70 3.91 10.95
CA ARG A 33 3.73 4.99 11.08
C ARG A 33 2.60 4.86 10.05
N VAL A 34 2.92 4.59 8.79
CA VAL A 34 1.92 4.39 7.73
C VAL A 34 1.02 3.19 8.07
N ALA A 35 1.60 2.04 8.40
CA ALA A 35 0.85 0.85 8.76
C ALA A 35 -0.07 1.06 9.97
N GLY A 36 0.41 1.79 11.00
CA GLY A 36 -0.37 2.15 12.18
C GLY A 36 -1.57 3.03 11.84
N ARG A 37 -1.37 4.08 11.03
CA ARG A 37 -2.45 4.99 10.61
C ARG A 37 -3.49 4.31 9.74
N LEU A 38 -3.07 3.38 8.87
CA LEU A 38 -4.00 2.56 8.10
C LEU A 38 -4.83 1.65 9.01
N SER A 39 -4.22 1.06 10.04
CA SER A 39 -4.95 0.24 11.02
C SER A 39 -5.97 1.07 11.82
N GLU A 40 -5.61 2.31 12.13
CA GLU A 40 -6.51 3.25 12.80
C GLU A 40 -7.66 3.68 11.88
N ALA A 41 -7.39 3.93 10.59
CA ALA A 41 -8.39 4.25 9.59
C ALA A 41 -9.39 3.10 9.38
N GLU A 42 -8.91 1.86 9.28
CA GLU A 42 -9.75 0.65 9.22
C GLU A 42 -10.67 0.54 10.44
N SER A 43 -10.13 0.82 11.63
CA SER A 43 -10.90 0.83 12.87
C SER A 43 -11.98 1.92 12.87
N ALA A 44 -11.66 3.11 12.35
CA ALA A 44 -12.62 4.21 12.19
C ALA A 44 -13.73 3.85 11.19
N ILE A 45 -13.42 3.22 10.05
CA ILE A 45 -14.42 2.70 9.11
C ILE A 45 -15.34 1.66 9.79
N ALA A 46 -14.76 0.73 10.54
CA ALA A 46 -15.53 -0.27 11.28
C ALA A 46 -16.45 0.36 12.35
N ALA A 47 -16.03 1.48 12.94
CA ALA A 47 -16.82 2.28 13.86
C ALA A 47 -17.81 3.24 13.17
N ASN A 48 -17.83 3.26 11.83
CA ASN A 48 -18.59 4.20 11.00
C ASN A 48 -18.24 5.68 11.27
N ASP A 49 -17.02 5.95 11.71
CA ASP A 49 -16.45 7.29 11.86
C ASP A 49 -15.76 7.71 10.55
N VAL A 50 -16.58 8.18 9.61
CA VAL A 50 -16.17 8.51 8.23
C VAL A 50 -15.18 9.67 8.21
N ASP A 51 -15.40 10.70 9.03
CA ASP A 51 -14.52 11.88 9.11
C ASP A 51 -13.12 11.51 9.60
N ALA A 52 -13.02 10.71 10.68
CA ALA A 52 -11.73 10.26 11.19
C ALA A 52 -11.00 9.38 10.18
N ALA A 53 -11.70 8.44 9.53
CA ALA A 53 -11.12 7.59 8.51
C ALA A 53 -10.60 8.40 7.32
N LEU A 54 -11.37 9.38 6.83
CA LEU A 54 -10.95 10.23 5.72
C LEU A 54 -9.75 11.10 6.08
N HIS A 55 -9.73 11.69 7.28
CA HIS A 55 -8.60 12.46 7.78
C HIS A 55 -7.32 11.62 7.85
N LEU A 56 -7.42 10.40 8.36
CA LEU A 56 -6.28 9.47 8.43
C LEU A 56 -5.79 9.06 7.04
N CYS A 57 -6.70 8.69 6.13
CA CYS A 57 -6.35 8.30 4.75
C CYS A 57 -5.65 9.43 4.00
N ARG A 58 -6.22 10.65 4.04
CA ARG A 58 -5.63 11.84 3.40
C ARG A 58 -4.23 12.10 3.91
N ALA A 59 -4.04 12.08 5.23
CA ALA A 59 -2.74 12.38 5.76
C ALA A 59 -1.74 11.21 5.63
N VAL A 60 -2.17 9.96 5.35
CA VAL A 60 -1.29 8.91 4.80
C VAL A 60 -0.90 9.24 3.36
N ASN A 61 -1.87 9.63 2.52
CA ASN A 61 -1.63 10.02 1.13
C ASN A 61 -0.68 11.22 1.01
N ASP A 62 -0.78 12.20 1.91
CA ASP A 62 0.12 13.36 1.94
C ASP A 62 1.57 12.94 2.26
N CYS A 63 1.77 11.98 3.16
CA CYS A 63 3.09 11.45 3.50
C CYS A 63 3.66 10.51 2.43
N ARG A 64 2.84 10.05 1.48
CA ARG A 64 3.24 9.10 0.43
C ARG A 64 4.32 9.68 -0.50
N SER A 65 4.31 10.99 -0.74
CA SER A 65 5.33 11.63 -1.60
C SER A 65 6.76 11.50 -1.04
N ASP A 66 6.89 11.40 0.28
CA ASP A 66 8.19 11.33 0.97
C ASP A 66 8.58 9.90 1.36
N SER A 67 7.64 8.95 1.28
CA SER A 67 7.82 7.58 1.79
C SER A 67 7.44 6.54 0.75
N GLN A 68 8.36 5.61 0.47
CA GLN A 68 8.04 4.45 -0.36
C GLN A 68 7.11 3.51 0.41
N MET A 69 5.84 3.46 0.00
CA MET A 69 4.84 2.57 0.58
C MET A 69 4.99 1.14 0.04
N ALA A 70 4.73 0.16 0.90
CA ALA A 70 4.62 -1.23 0.50
C ALA A 70 3.35 -1.45 -0.32
N VAL A 71 3.36 -2.50 -1.16
CA VAL A 71 2.21 -2.90 -2.00
C VAL A 71 0.95 -3.13 -1.17
N SER A 72 1.10 -3.73 0.02
CA SER A 72 -0.01 -3.96 0.94
C SER A 72 -0.56 -2.67 1.54
N GLU A 73 0.28 -1.66 1.79
CA GLU A 73 -0.15 -0.36 2.30
C GLU A 73 -0.92 0.41 1.23
N LEU A 74 -0.43 0.41 -0.02
CA LEU A 74 -1.14 1.00 -1.16
C LEU A 74 -2.47 0.28 -1.42
N GLY A 75 -2.48 -1.05 -1.34
CA GLY A 75 -3.69 -1.84 -1.49
C GLY A 75 -4.71 -1.62 -0.38
N ARG A 76 -4.27 -1.47 0.88
CA ARG A 76 -5.18 -1.13 1.99
C ARG A 76 -5.79 0.26 1.80
N LEU A 77 -4.95 1.23 1.41
CA LEU A 77 -5.40 2.61 1.17
C LEU A 77 -6.40 2.70 0.02
N SER A 78 -6.21 1.93 -1.07
CA SER A 78 -7.17 1.90 -2.18
C SER A 78 -8.55 1.39 -1.74
N ILE A 79 -8.61 0.29 -0.98
CA ILE A 79 -9.86 -0.27 -0.48
C ILE A 79 -10.54 0.70 0.50
N LEU A 80 -9.78 1.34 1.39
CA LEU A 80 -10.31 2.35 2.30
C LEU A 80 -10.96 3.52 1.56
N TYR A 81 -10.31 4.03 0.50
CA TYR A 81 -10.89 5.10 -0.30
C TYR A 81 -12.16 4.66 -1.05
N MET A 82 -12.24 3.43 -1.57
CA MET A 82 -13.48 2.89 -2.15
C MET A 82 -14.60 2.74 -1.12
N GLN A 83 -14.25 2.31 0.09
CA GLN A 83 -15.18 2.22 1.21
C GLN A 83 -15.67 3.61 1.63
N LEU A 84 -14.81 4.63 1.59
CA LEU A 84 -15.16 6.01 1.85
C LEU A 84 -16.05 6.59 0.75
N SER A 85 -15.76 6.34 -0.53
CA SER A 85 -16.61 6.80 -1.64
C SER A 85 -18.03 6.23 -1.60
N ASP A 86 -18.24 5.04 -1.02
CA ASP A 86 -19.59 4.51 -0.80
C ASP A 86 -20.33 5.23 0.35
N ARG A 87 -19.60 5.85 1.28
CA ARG A 87 -20.12 6.52 2.48
C ARG A 87 -20.18 8.04 2.35
N THR A 88 -19.44 8.59 1.40
CA THR A 88 -19.36 10.00 1.07
C THR A 88 -19.77 10.18 -0.38
N ASP A 89 -20.58 11.18 -0.72
CA ASP A 89 -20.87 11.52 -2.13
C ASP A 89 -19.67 12.18 -2.86
N ASP A 90 -18.44 11.90 -2.42
CA ASP A 90 -17.19 12.46 -2.91
C ASP A 90 -16.53 11.48 -3.89
N THR A 91 -16.63 11.79 -5.18
CA THR A 91 -16.06 11.01 -6.27
C THR A 91 -14.55 11.05 -6.31
N ASP A 92 -13.92 12.07 -5.71
CA ASP A 92 -12.46 12.21 -5.70
C ASP A 92 -11.80 11.05 -4.94
N ASN A 93 -12.53 10.44 -4.00
CA ASN A 93 -12.08 9.23 -3.30
C ASN A 93 -11.91 8.04 -4.26
N VAL A 94 -12.73 7.92 -5.30
CA VAL A 94 -12.57 6.85 -6.31
C VAL A 94 -11.29 7.07 -7.10
N ASP A 95 -10.99 8.31 -7.49
CA ASP A 95 -9.76 8.65 -8.22
C ASP A 95 -8.51 8.35 -7.38
N LEU A 96 -8.52 8.70 -6.10
CA LEU A 96 -7.44 8.38 -5.15
C LEU A 96 -7.28 6.87 -4.96
N ALA A 97 -8.40 6.13 -4.91
CA ALA A 97 -8.37 4.67 -4.80
C ALA A 97 -7.73 4.02 -6.04
N VAL A 98 -8.12 4.46 -7.24
CA VAL A 98 -7.58 3.95 -8.51
C VAL A 98 -6.11 4.27 -8.64
N ASP A 99 -5.67 5.46 -8.24
CA ASP A 99 -4.25 5.82 -8.22
C ASP A 99 -3.44 4.90 -7.27
N CYS A 100 -3.92 4.67 -6.05
CA CYS A 100 -3.29 3.72 -5.12
C CYS A 100 -3.22 2.31 -5.70
N TYR A 101 -4.30 1.86 -6.34
CA TYR A 101 -4.35 0.56 -7.02
C TYR A 101 -3.29 0.45 -8.11
N ARG A 102 -3.25 1.42 -9.04
CA ARG A 102 -2.28 1.44 -10.14
C ARG A 102 -0.84 1.49 -9.63
N GLN A 103 -0.57 2.28 -8.59
CA GLN A 103 0.75 2.32 -7.96
C GLN A 103 1.15 0.98 -7.34
N ALA A 104 0.23 0.27 -6.68
CA ALA A 104 0.51 -1.06 -6.13
C ALA A 104 0.99 -2.03 -7.23
N PHE A 105 0.32 -2.02 -8.39
CA PHE A 105 0.70 -2.82 -9.56
C PHE A 105 2.00 -2.32 -10.21
N ALA A 106 2.27 -1.02 -10.20
CA ALA A 106 3.53 -0.47 -10.70
C ALA A 106 4.74 -0.87 -9.82
N VAL A 107 4.54 -0.96 -8.50
CA VAL A 107 5.59 -1.39 -7.55
C VAL A 107 5.89 -2.87 -7.70
N ASN A 108 4.87 -3.74 -7.62
CA ASN A 108 5.04 -5.17 -7.83
C ASN A 108 3.69 -5.84 -8.20
N PRO A 109 3.48 -6.22 -9.48
CA PRO A 109 2.22 -6.81 -9.94
C PRO A 109 1.83 -8.11 -9.23
N ASP A 110 2.79 -8.99 -8.95
CA ASP A 110 2.49 -10.31 -8.36
C ASP A 110 2.10 -10.18 -6.89
N SER A 111 2.79 -9.29 -6.17
CA SER A 111 2.43 -8.95 -4.79
C SER A 111 1.07 -8.24 -4.74
N ALA A 112 0.76 -7.39 -5.70
CA ALA A 112 -0.53 -6.71 -5.78
C ALA A 112 -1.66 -7.72 -6.03
N ARG A 113 -1.49 -8.65 -6.98
CA ARG A 113 -2.44 -9.75 -7.22
C ARG A 113 -2.64 -10.59 -5.97
N ALA A 114 -1.57 -10.96 -5.29
CA ALA A 114 -1.64 -11.74 -4.06
C ALA A 114 -2.41 -10.98 -2.96
N PHE A 115 -2.13 -9.69 -2.79
CA PHE A 115 -2.85 -8.84 -1.83
C PHE A 115 -4.35 -8.79 -2.14
N TYR A 116 -4.74 -8.37 -3.35
CA TYR A 116 -6.17 -8.23 -3.69
C TYR A 116 -6.91 -9.56 -3.70
N SER A 117 -6.25 -10.66 -4.05
CA SER A 117 -6.85 -12.01 -3.99
C SER A 117 -7.00 -12.55 -2.56
N SER A 118 -6.35 -11.91 -1.58
CA SER A 118 -6.42 -12.30 -0.16
C SER A 118 -7.47 -11.54 0.64
N LEU A 119 -8.11 -10.53 0.04
CA LEU A 119 -9.11 -9.71 0.71
C LEU A 119 -10.38 -10.50 1.05
N PRO A 120 -11.15 -10.07 2.06
CA PRO A 120 -12.48 -10.61 2.32
C PRO A 120 -13.39 -10.42 1.11
N ARG A 121 -14.34 -11.35 0.90
CA ARG A 121 -15.27 -11.29 -0.24
C ARG A 121 -16.13 -10.03 -0.28
N ASP A 122 -16.38 -9.40 0.85
CA ASP A 122 -17.15 -8.16 0.92
C ASP A 122 -16.48 -7.02 0.14
N ASP A 123 -15.15 -7.10 -0.08
CA ASP A 123 -14.37 -6.15 -0.86
C ASP A 123 -14.23 -6.53 -2.34
N ASP A 124 -14.75 -7.69 -2.80
CA ASP A 124 -14.65 -8.15 -4.20
C ASP A 124 -15.21 -7.11 -5.18
N LYS A 125 -16.30 -6.43 -4.79
CA LYS A 125 -16.91 -5.36 -5.60
C LYS A 125 -15.93 -4.20 -5.84
N TYR A 126 -15.13 -3.86 -4.84
CA TYR A 126 -14.16 -2.76 -4.94
C TYR A 126 -12.98 -3.17 -5.82
N VAL A 127 -12.49 -4.40 -5.66
CA VAL A 127 -11.41 -4.93 -6.50
C VAL A 127 -11.83 -4.96 -7.97
N MET A 128 -13.05 -5.40 -8.27
CA MET A 128 -13.58 -5.44 -9.64
C MET A 128 -13.72 -4.03 -10.24
N MET A 129 -14.24 -3.09 -9.46
CA MET A 129 -14.40 -1.70 -9.90
C MET A 129 -13.04 -1.04 -10.18
N LEU A 130 -12.09 -1.19 -9.26
CA LEU A 130 -10.72 -0.68 -9.42
C LEU A 130 -10.05 -1.28 -10.66
N ALA A 131 -10.13 -2.60 -10.86
CA ALA A 131 -9.57 -3.26 -12.02
C ALA A 131 -10.20 -2.77 -13.34
N THR A 132 -11.51 -2.54 -13.33
CA THR A 132 -12.25 -2.04 -14.50
C THR A 132 -11.82 -0.62 -14.85
N ILE A 133 -11.82 0.30 -13.87
CA ILE A 133 -11.45 1.71 -14.09
C ILE A 133 -9.97 1.82 -14.46
N ALA A 134 -9.08 1.10 -13.77
CA ALA A 134 -7.66 1.09 -14.13
C ALA A 134 -7.44 0.57 -15.55
N GLY A 135 -8.14 -0.51 -15.93
CA GLY A 135 -8.05 -1.07 -17.28
C GLY A 135 -8.52 -0.11 -18.37
N THR A 136 -9.60 0.64 -18.15
CA THR A 136 -10.07 1.65 -19.13
C THR A 136 -9.15 2.86 -19.20
N LEU A 137 -8.52 3.26 -18.09
CA LEU A 137 -7.53 4.34 -18.06
C LEU A 137 -6.23 3.94 -18.76
N ASP A 138 -5.77 2.71 -18.56
CA ASP A 138 -4.54 2.19 -19.17
C ASP A 138 -4.72 1.84 -20.66
N ASN A 139 -5.95 1.49 -21.06
CA ASN A 139 -6.32 1.19 -22.43
C ASN A 139 -7.65 1.89 -22.79
N PRO A 140 -7.63 3.19 -23.12
CA PRO A 140 -8.85 3.92 -23.45
C PRO A 140 -9.51 3.31 -24.69
N PRO A 141 -10.85 3.25 -24.74
CA PRO A 141 -11.56 2.72 -25.89
C PRO A 141 -11.13 3.49 -27.16
N SER A 142 -10.73 2.77 -28.19
CA SER A 142 -10.47 3.37 -29.49
C SER A 142 -11.78 3.94 -30.02
N LEU A 143 -11.89 5.26 -30.12
CA LEU A 143 -12.98 5.95 -30.80
C LEU A 143 -12.81 5.80 -32.32
N THR A 144 -12.73 4.56 -32.80
CA THR A 144 -13.05 4.28 -34.19
C THR A 144 -14.55 4.39 -34.26
N GLU A 145 -15.04 5.57 -34.67
CA GLU A 145 -16.40 5.71 -35.16
C GLU A 145 -16.55 4.62 -36.23
N GLU A 146 -17.25 3.52 -35.91
CA GLU A 146 -17.73 2.63 -36.95
C GLU A 146 -18.73 3.47 -37.76
N GLU A 147 -18.22 4.12 -38.81
CA GLU A 147 -19.03 4.73 -39.85
C GLU A 147 -20.07 3.67 -40.23
N PRO A 148 -21.37 3.91 -39.98
CA PRO A 148 -22.37 2.88 -40.20
C PRO A 148 -22.29 2.51 -41.67
N ASP A 149 -21.85 1.28 -41.93
CA ASP A 149 -21.64 0.72 -43.25
C ASP A 149 -22.85 1.09 -44.08
N SER A 150 -22.66 2.06 -44.99
CA SER A 150 -23.76 2.71 -45.68
C SER A 150 -24.49 1.61 -46.44
N LEU A 151 -25.63 1.19 -45.91
CA LEU A 151 -26.49 0.19 -46.51
C LEU A 151 -26.83 0.70 -47.90
N SER A 152 -26.14 0.14 -48.89
CA SER A 152 -26.47 0.29 -50.29
C SER A 152 -27.83 -0.37 -50.48
N LEU A 153 -28.89 0.42 -50.30
CA LEU A 153 -30.24 0.08 -50.73
C LEU A 153 -30.22 0.03 -52.25
N GLU A 154 -29.79 -1.12 -52.80
CA GLU A 154 -30.08 -1.46 -54.18
C GLU A 154 -31.59 -1.75 -54.27
N PHE A 155 -32.32 -0.79 -54.84
CA PHE A 155 -33.71 -0.93 -55.27
C PHE A 155 -33.78 -1.41 -56.72
#